data_AF-A0A7C9HK04-F1
#
_entry.id   AF-A0A7C9HK04-F1
#
_cell.length_a   1.000
_cell.length_b   1.000
_cell.length_c   1.000
_cell.angle_alpha   90.00
_cell.angle_beta   90.00
_cell.angle_gamma   90.00
#
_symmetry.space_group_name_H-M   'P 1'
#
loop_
_entity.id
_entity.type
_entity.pdbx_description
1 polymer ?
#
loop_
_entity_poly.entity_id
_entity_poly.type
_entity_poly.pdbx_seq_one_letter_code
_entity_poly.pdbx_strand_id
1 'polypeptide(L)'
;MGGRAERLGGIAKGDLRVDGTTLLERVVAAAGMARHRVVVGDAGATELPGDVVVVREEPPFSGPAAGVAAGVAALPPRPGVAGEDAAAGDAAADAVLLLAGDLPFVAEAIPPLLAAFVGADAARADGAMIVDETGRAQYLTAVVRRAALDDAIAAAGRLEGASMRRLVAALRLVDVALPGRATMDVDTWADARAVGATAGEADGTGDGSRSATGAAPGPTTEGAST
;
A
#
# COMPACT_ATOMS: atom_id res chain seq x y z
N MET A 1 -2.26 -6.02 -0.40
CA MET A 1 -1.88 -6.49 -1.74
C MET A 1 -2.85 -7.57 -2.18
N GLY A 2 -3.91 -7.23 -2.92
CA GLY A 2 -4.94 -8.20 -3.27
C GLY A 2 -5.36 -8.09 -4.74
N GLY A 3 -5.62 -9.22 -5.38
CA GLY A 3 -6.08 -9.30 -6.76
C GLY A 3 -5.19 -10.18 -7.62
N ARG A 4 -5.73 -10.65 -8.76
CA ARG A 4 -5.06 -11.62 -9.64
C ARG A 4 -4.12 -10.99 -10.69
N ALA A 5 -3.87 -9.68 -10.60
CA ALA A 5 -3.05 -8.92 -11.57
C ALA A 5 -3.48 -9.05 -13.06
N GLU A 6 -4.70 -9.55 -13.34
CA GLU A 6 -5.18 -9.87 -14.69
C GLU A 6 -5.19 -8.63 -15.62
N ARG A 7 -5.50 -7.45 -15.06
CA ARG A 7 -5.63 -6.18 -15.81
C ARG A 7 -4.31 -5.51 -16.16
N LEU A 8 -3.20 -5.99 -15.60
CA LEU A 8 -1.86 -5.45 -15.81
C LEU A 8 -0.94 -6.43 -16.56
N GLY A 9 -1.53 -7.39 -17.29
CA GLY A 9 -0.76 -8.37 -18.06
C GLY A 9 0.05 -9.33 -17.19
N GLY A 10 -0.40 -9.60 -15.96
CA GLY A 10 0.27 -10.49 -15.01
C GLY A 10 1.31 -9.81 -14.12
N ILE A 11 1.61 -8.53 -14.33
CA ILE A 11 2.49 -7.76 -13.43
C ILE A 11 1.75 -7.47 -12.14
N ALA A 12 2.35 -7.86 -11.00
CA ALA A 12 1.81 -7.52 -9.70
C ALA A 12 1.75 -6.00 -9.55
N LYS A 13 0.57 -5.46 -9.23
CA LYS A 13 0.34 -4.00 -9.06
C LYS A 13 1.39 -3.34 -8.17
N GLY A 14 1.79 -4.02 -7.11
CA GLY A 14 2.78 -3.54 -6.15
C GLY A 14 4.11 -3.21 -6.77
N ASP A 15 4.50 -3.94 -7.81
CA ASP A 15 5.80 -3.84 -8.47
C ASP A 15 5.86 -2.72 -9.52
N LEU A 16 4.71 -2.10 -9.85
CA LEU A 16 4.70 -0.88 -10.67
C LEU A 16 5.48 0.22 -9.96
N ARG A 17 6.16 1.06 -10.75
CA ARG A 17 7.07 2.07 -10.24
C ARG A 17 6.68 3.46 -10.69
N VAL A 18 6.48 4.36 -9.74
CA VAL A 18 6.59 5.81 -9.96
C VAL A 18 8.04 6.17 -9.58
N ASP A 19 8.69 7.11 -10.26
CA ASP A 19 10.05 7.60 -9.93
C ASP A 19 11.05 6.54 -9.40
N GLY A 20 11.08 5.35 -10.01
CA GLY A 20 11.99 4.24 -9.65
C GLY A 20 11.65 3.43 -8.39
N THR A 21 10.72 3.87 -7.54
CA THR A 21 10.28 3.16 -6.32
C THR A 21 9.01 2.37 -6.61
N THR A 22 8.80 1.19 -6.02
CA THR A 22 7.55 0.42 -6.22
C THR A 22 6.35 1.07 -5.53
N LEU A 23 5.13 0.77 -5.97
CA LEU A 23 3.91 1.24 -5.28
C LEU A 23 3.85 0.71 -3.85
N LEU A 24 4.21 -0.56 -3.66
CA LEU A 24 4.23 -1.18 -2.34
C LEU A 24 5.29 -0.55 -1.42
N GLU A 25 6.50 -0.28 -1.92
CA GLU A 25 7.55 0.45 -1.18
C GLU A 25 7.04 1.81 -0.68
N ARG A 26 6.34 2.55 -1.55
CA ARG A 26 5.77 3.86 -1.16
C ARG A 26 4.75 3.75 -0.06
N VAL A 27 3.83 2.79 -0.14
CA VAL A 27 2.80 2.57 0.87
C VAL A 27 3.43 2.18 2.22
N VAL A 28 4.41 1.28 2.20
CA VAL A 28 5.15 0.85 3.40
C VAL A 28 5.97 1.99 4.01
N ALA A 29 6.57 2.84 3.18
CA ALA A 29 7.29 4.03 3.62
C ALA A 29 6.34 5.08 4.25
N ALA A 30 5.15 5.28 3.67
CA ALA A 30 4.13 6.18 4.23
C ALA A 30 3.64 5.71 5.62
N ALA A 31 3.63 4.40 5.87
CA ALA A 31 3.36 3.81 7.17
C ALA A 31 4.58 3.78 8.12
N GLY A 32 5.67 4.49 7.81
CA GLY A 32 6.94 4.43 8.56
C GLY A 32 6.86 4.89 10.02
N MET A 33 5.81 5.60 10.42
CA MET A 33 5.57 5.93 11.84
C MET A 33 5.04 4.75 12.66
N ALA A 34 4.51 3.70 12.00
CA ALA A 34 3.86 2.60 12.69
C ALA A 34 4.88 1.72 13.41
N ARG A 35 4.56 1.32 14.64
CA ARG A 35 5.42 0.44 15.45
C ARG A 35 5.55 -0.96 14.87
N HIS A 36 4.52 -1.40 14.16
CA HIS A 36 4.44 -2.70 13.51
C HIS A 36 3.85 -2.51 12.11
N ARG A 37 4.44 -3.16 11.12
CA ARG A 37 4.02 -3.08 9.71
C ARG A 37 3.75 -4.47 9.19
N VAL A 38 2.55 -4.65 8.65
CA VAL A 38 2.09 -5.91 8.08
C VAL A 38 1.64 -5.67 6.65
N VAL A 39 2.21 -6.42 5.72
CA VAL A 39 1.72 -6.48 4.34
C VAL A 39 0.90 -7.75 4.20
N VAL A 40 -0.34 -7.60 3.74
CA VAL A 40 -1.24 -8.74 3.50
C VAL A 40 -1.33 -9.03 2.01
N GLY A 41 -1.08 -10.28 1.65
CA GLY A 41 -1.10 -10.80 0.29
C GLY A 41 0.30 -11.02 -0.27
N ASP A 42 0.43 -10.95 -1.59
CA ASP A 42 1.71 -11.16 -2.27
C ASP A 42 2.51 -9.84 -2.35
N ALA A 43 3.76 -9.87 -1.91
CA ALA A 43 4.69 -8.75 -2.00
C ALA A 43 5.34 -8.64 -3.39
N GLY A 44 5.20 -9.65 -4.25
CA GLY A 44 5.79 -9.66 -5.59
C GLY A 44 7.31 -9.66 -5.54
N ALA A 45 7.93 -8.87 -6.43
CA ALA A 45 9.38 -8.67 -6.48
C ALA A 45 9.88 -7.53 -5.57
N THR A 46 8.98 -6.89 -4.82
CA THR A 46 9.32 -5.76 -3.95
C THR A 46 10.15 -6.21 -2.75
N GLU A 47 11.33 -5.60 -2.57
CA GLU A 47 12.17 -5.82 -1.38
C GLU A 47 11.64 -5.00 -0.21
N LEU A 48 11.05 -5.67 0.79
CA LEU A 48 10.51 -5.02 1.97
C LEU A 48 11.56 -4.87 3.08
N PRO A 49 11.48 -3.82 3.91
CA PRO A 49 12.29 -3.71 5.12
C PRO A 49 12.14 -4.93 6.04
N GLY A 50 13.22 -5.33 6.71
CA GLY A 50 13.26 -6.57 7.51
C GLY A 50 12.35 -6.62 8.73
N ASP A 51 11.77 -5.48 9.14
CA ASP A 51 10.78 -5.37 10.20
C ASP A 51 9.32 -5.47 9.71
N VAL A 52 9.10 -5.61 8.39
CA VAL A 52 7.77 -5.80 7.80
C VAL A 52 7.41 -7.27 7.79
N VAL A 53 6.28 -7.61 8.40
CA VAL A 53 5.73 -8.97 8.37
C VAL A 53 4.85 -9.12 7.14
N VAL A 54 5.06 -10.19 6.37
CA VAL A 54 4.19 -10.53 5.23
C VAL A 54 3.31 -11.70 5.62
N VAL A 55 2.00 -11.52 5.50
CA VAL A 55 1.01 -12.58 5.74
C VAL A 55 0.03 -12.66 4.59
N ARG A 56 -0.82 -13.68 4.58
CA ARG A 56 -1.88 -13.84 3.60
C ARG A 56 -3.13 -14.36 4.29
N GLU A 57 -4.29 -13.92 3.82
CA GLU A 57 -5.56 -14.49 4.26
C GLU A 57 -5.73 -15.94 3.80
N GLU A 58 -6.42 -16.73 4.61
CA GLU A 58 -6.74 -18.13 4.33
C GLU A 58 -8.28 -18.31 4.32
N PRO A 59 -8.87 -18.80 3.22
CA PRO A 59 -8.24 -19.14 1.94
C PRO A 59 -7.64 -17.93 1.19
N PRO A 60 -6.60 -18.12 0.36
CA PRO A 60 -6.09 -17.07 -0.51
C PRO A 60 -7.18 -16.43 -1.38
N PHE A 61 -7.11 -15.12 -1.56
CA PHE A 61 -8.08 -14.35 -2.35
C PHE A 61 -9.49 -14.30 -1.73
N SER A 62 -9.59 -14.48 -0.41
CA SER A 62 -10.85 -14.34 0.35
C SER A 62 -11.41 -12.92 0.40
N GLY A 63 -10.72 -11.96 -0.23
CA GLY A 63 -11.18 -10.58 -0.33
C GLY A 63 -10.61 -9.68 0.77
N PRO A 64 -10.87 -8.37 0.66
CA PRO A 64 -10.14 -7.38 1.45
C PRO A 64 -10.49 -7.39 2.94
N ALA A 65 -11.72 -7.75 3.33
CA ALA A 65 -12.08 -7.86 4.75
C ALA A 65 -11.35 -9.05 5.44
N ALA A 66 -11.24 -10.19 4.76
CA ALA A 66 -10.42 -11.30 5.23
C ALA A 66 -8.93 -10.94 5.29
N GLY A 67 -8.44 -10.16 4.33
CA GLY A 67 -7.09 -9.60 4.34
C GLY A 67 -6.84 -8.72 5.58
N VAL A 68 -7.75 -7.80 5.89
CA VAL A 68 -7.63 -6.97 7.11
C VAL A 68 -7.59 -7.84 8.36
N ALA A 69 -8.46 -8.84 8.48
CA ALA A 69 -8.46 -9.73 9.64
C ALA A 69 -7.15 -10.53 9.77
N ALA A 70 -6.60 -11.04 8.66
CA ALA A 70 -5.31 -11.73 8.66
C ALA A 70 -4.16 -10.80 9.08
N GLY A 71 -4.15 -9.56 8.59
CA GLY A 71 -3.16 -8.56 8.98
C GLY A 71 -3.23 -8.19 10.45
N VAL A 72 -4.44 -7.98 10.97
CA VAL A 72 -4.70 -7.69 12.38
C VAL A 72 -4.26 -8.84 13.28
N ALA A 73 -4.52 -10.08 12.89
CA ALA A 73 -4.10 -11.27 13.64
C ALA A 73 -2.57 -11.42 13.72
N ALA A 74 -1.82 -10.84 12.79
CA ALA A 74 -0.36 -10.86 12.78
C ALA A 74 0.28 -9.76 13.64
N LEU A 75 -0.50 -8.76 14.08
CA LEU A 75 -0.01 -7.73 14.99
C LEU A 75 0.18 -8.32 16.40
N PRO A 76 1.16 -7.81 17.18
CA PRO A 76 1.32 -8.23 18.56
C PRO A 76 0.02 -8.06 19.38
N PRO A 77 -0.19 -8.90 20.41
CA PRO A 77 -1.29 -8.73 21.33
C PRO A 77 -1.30 -7.31 21.91
N ARG A 78 -2.50 -6.74 22.08
CA ARG A 78 -2.63 -5.45 22.75
C ARG A 78 -2.02 -5.54 24.16
N PRO A 79 -1.26 -4.52 24.60
CA PRO A 79 -0.83 -4.43 25.99
C PRO A 79 -2.07 -4.59 26.88
N GLY A 80 -2.01 -5.48 27.88
CA GLY A 80 -3.12 -5.69 28.79
C GLY A 80 -3.52 -4.36 29.43
N VAL A 81 -4.80 -4.02 29.37
CA VAL A 81 -5.40 -2.89 30.12
C VAL A 81 -5.43 -3.23 31.61
N ALA A 82 -4.25 -3.31 32.22
CA ALA A 82 -4.10 -3.49 33.65
C ALA A 82 -4.22 -2.11 34.32
N GLY A 83 -5.44 -1.79 34.79
CA GLY A 83 -5.70 -0.70 35.73
C GLY A 83 -6.59 0.41 35.20
N GLU A 84 -7.49 0.89 36.06
CA GLU A 84 -8.39 2.03 35.87
C GLU A 84 -7.65 3.38 35.72
N ASP A 85 -6.31 3.36 35.77
CA ASP A 85 -5.39 4.50 35.64
C ASP A 85 -4.63 4.53 34.31
N ALA A 86 -5.16 3.89 33.24
CA ALA A 86 -4.68 4.13 31.88
C ALA A 86 -5.04 5.56 31.46
N ALA A 87 -4.32 6.54 32.02
CA ALA A 87 -4.36 7.93 31.64
C ALA A 87 -4.19 8.02 30.12
N ALA A 88 -4.85 9.00 29.51
CA ALA A 88 -4.96 9.26 28.07
C ALA A 88 -3.65 9.30 27.24
N GLY A 89 -2.49 8.97 27.78
CA GLY A 89 -1.28 8.64 27.03
C GLY A 89 -1.24 7.12 26.81
N ASP A 90 -1.63 6.58 25.66
CA ASP A 90 -1.16 6.95 24.34
C ASP A 90 -2.25 6.49 23.35
N ALA A 91 -3.32 7.25 23.18
CA ALA A 91 -4.44 6.85 22.32
C ALA A 91 -4.02 6.56 20.87
N ALA A 92 -2.88 7.13 20.43
CA ALA A 92 -2.25 6.83 19.15
C ALA A 92 -1.53 5.47 19.13
N ALA A 93 -1.16 4.89 20.28
CA ALA A 93 -0.48 3.60 20.37
C ALA A 93 -1.40 2.40 20.10
N ASP A 94 -2.72 2.55 20.21
CA ASP A 94 -3.70 1.49 19.93
C ASP A 94 -4.49 1.77 18.63
N ALA A 95 -3.81 2.36 17.64
CA ALA A 95 -4.36 2.65 16.32
C ALA A 95 -3.84 1.67 15.26
N VAL A 96 -4.69 1.33 14.29
CA VAL A 96 -4.37 0.56 13.10
C VAL A 96 -4.58 1.44 11.88
N LEU A 97 -3.51 1.64 11.11
CA LEU A 97 -3.57 2.30 9.80
C LEU A 97 -3.83 1.23 8.73
N LEU A 98 -4.92 1.37 8.00
CA LEU A 98 -5.32 0.50 6.89
C LEU A 98 -5.04 1.22 5.57
N LEU A 99 -4.09 0.69 4.80
CA LEU A 99 -3.67 1.23 3.50
C LEU A 99 -3.84 0.17 2.39
N ALA A 100 -4.44 0.56 1.27
CA ALA A 100 -4.35 -0.19 0.03
C ALA A 100 -2.92 -0.09 -0.51
N GLY A 101 -2.46 -1.17 -1.13
CA GLY A 101 -1.05 -1.33 -1.51
C GLY A 101 -0.70 -0.78 -2.90
N ASP A 102 -1.66 -0.18 -3.59
CA ASP A 102 -1.56 0.37 -4.93
C ASP A 102 -1.82 1.89 -4.95
N LEU A 103 -1.53 2.59 -3.83
CA LEU A 103 -1.72 4.03 -3.66
C LEU A 103 -0.40 4.81 -3.80
N PRO A 104 -0.05 5.33 -5.00
CA PRO A 104 1.22 6.00 -5.26
C PRO A 104 1.49 7.25 -4.42
N PHE A 105 0.45 7.92 -3.92
CA PHE A 105 0.59 9.22 -3.23
C PHE A 105 0.03 9.21 -1.80
N VAL A 106 -0.13 8.02 -1.21
CA VAL A 106 -0.79 7.84 0.09
C VAL A 106 -0.13 8.59 1.25
N ALA A 107 1.16 8.93 1.13
CA ALA A 107 1.87 9.74 2.13
C ALA A 107 1.15 11.07 2.44
N GLU A 108 0.45 11.65 1.45
CA GLU A 108 -0.31 12.90 1.60
C GLU A 108 -1.56 12.72 2.46
N ALA A 109 -2.10 11.49 2.54
CA ALA A 109 -3.27 11.18 3.35
C ALA A 109 -2.94 10.94 4.83
N ILE A 110 -1.67 10.65 5.18
CA ILE A 110 -1.32 10.24 6.54
C ILE A 110 -1.51 11.37 7.56
N PRO A 111 -0.95 12.59 7.38
CA PRO A 111 -1.13 13.66 8.37
C PRO A 111 -2.59 14.04 8.66
N PRO A 112 -3.48 14.25 7.65
CA PRO A 112 -4.87 14.61 7.92
C PRO A 112 -5.68 13.46 8.54
N LEU A 113 -5.40 12.20 8.19
CA LEU A 113 -6.00 11.05 8.87
C LEU A 113 -5.64 11.01 10.35
N LEU A 114 -4.35 11.16 10.68
CA LEU A 114 -3.89 11.13 12.06
C LEU A 114 -4.42 12.33 12.86
N ALA A 115 -4.48 13.52 12.25
CA ALA A 115 -5.05 14.70 12.89
C ALA A 115 -6.54 14.50 13.23
N ALA A 116 -7.32 13.94 12.29
CA ALA A 116 -8.73 13.62 12.53
C ALA A 116 -8.90 12.56 13.61
N PHE A 117 -8.06 11.52 13.61
CA PHE A 117 -8.09 10.46 14.62
C PHE A 117 -7.81 10.98 16.03
N VAL A 118 -6.76 11.78 16.19
CA VAL A 118 -6.36 12.36 17.48
C VAL A 118 -7.36 13.40 17.96
N GLY A 119 -7.94 14.18 17.06
CA GLY A 119 -8.95 15.20 17.39
C GLY A 119 -10.34 14.64 17.70
N ALA A 120 -10.62 13.39 17.33
CA ALA A 120 -11.94 12.77 17.51
C ALA A 120 -12.13 12.23 18.94
N ASP A 121 -13.28 12.53 19.53
CA ASP A 121 -13.73 11.96 20.79
C ASP A 121 -13.85 10.43 20.67
N ALA A 122 -13.04 9.71 21.44
CA ALA A 122 -13.01 8.25 21.44
C ALA A 122 -14.33 7.59 21.88
N ALA A 123 -15.16 8.31 22.63
CA ALA A 123 -16.49 7.81 23.00
C ALA A 123 -17.49 7.88 21.84
N ARG A 124 -17.18 8.62 20.77
CA ARG A 124 -18.11 8.91 19.66
C ARG A 124 -17.61 8.42 18.31
N ALA A 125 -16.30 8.30 18.12
CA ALA A 125 -15.70 7.83 16.89
C ALA A 125 -14.81 6.63 17.17
N ASP A 126 -14.75 5.71 16.21
CA ASP A 126 -13.84 4.55 16.22
C ASP A 126 -12.62 4.80 15.34
N GLY A 127 -12.66 5.82 14.48
CA GLY A 127 -11.54 6.15 13.59
C GLY A 127 -11.88 7.26 12.61
N ALA A 128 -11.05 7.38 11.58
CA ALA A 128 -11.23 8.28 10.46
C ALA A 128 -10.91 7.57 9.14
N MET A 129 -11.58 7.94 8.06
CA MET A 129 -11.32 7.43 6.72
C MET A 129 -11.31 8.56 5.70
N ILE A 130 -10.58 8.36 4.61
CA ILE A 130 -10.60 9.31 3.51
C ILE A 130 -11.89 9.16 2.71
N VAL A 131 -12.46 10.31 2.32
CA VAL A 131 -13.45 10.42 1.25
C VAL A 131 -12.84 11.24 0.11
N ASP A 132 -12.98 10.76 -1.11
CA ASP A 132 -12.52 11.50 -2.29
C ASP A 132 -13.46 12.66 -2.64
N GLU A 133 -13.07 13.46 -3.63
CA GLU A 133 -13.82 14.63 -4.12
C GLU A 133 -15.23 14.31 -4.65
N THR A 134 -15.53 13.03 -4.95
CA THR A 134 -16.85 12.58 -5.36
C THR A 134 -17.73 12.15 -4.18
N GLY A 135 -17.18 12.18 -2.96
CA GLY A 135 -17.83 11.68 -1.74
C GLY A 135 -17.72 10.17 -1.58
N ARG A 136 -16.87 9.49 -2.36
CA ARG A 136 -16.68 8.05 -2.23
C ARG A 136 -15.67 7.74 -1.13
N ALA A 137 -16.07 6.85 -0.23
CA ALA A 137 -15.24 6.37 0.87
C ALA A 137 -14.11 5.46 0.38
N GLN A 138 -12.91 5.72 0.89
CA GLN A 138 -11.70 4.94 0.67
C GLN A 138 -11.44 4.07 1.90
N TYR A 139 -12.13 2.94 2.01
CA TYR A 139 -12.12 2.09 3.22
C TYR A 139 -10.75 1.52 3.59
N LEU A 140 -9.82 1.47 2.64
CA LEU A 140 -8.43 1.07 2.83
C LEU A 140 -7.49 2.29 2.76
N THR A 141 -7.98 3.46 3.17
CA THR A 141 -7.16 4.65 3.46
C THR A 141 -7.75 5.26 4.73
N ALA A 142 -7.55 4.55 5.84
CA ALA A 142 -8.25 4.81 7.10
C ALA A 142 -7.35 4.53 8.30
N VAL A 143 -7.65 5.16 9.43
CA VAL A 143 -7.04 4.88 10.73
C VAL A 143 -8.14 4.56 11.73
N VAL A 144 -8.01 3.44 12.44
CA VAL A 144 -9.06 2.92 13.32
C VAL A 144 -8.48 2.49 14.66
N ARG A 145 -9.25 2.64 15.73
CA ARG A 145 -8.91 2.10 17.04
C ARG A 145 -8.89 0.59 16.96
N ARG A 146 -7.81 -0.03 17.44
CA ARG A 146 -7.60 -1.46 17.34
C ARG A 146 -8.74 -2.26 17.98
N ALA A 147 -9.17 -1.88 19.18
CA ALA A 147 -10.26 -2.55 19.88
C ALA A 147 -11.56 -2.58 19.06
N ALA A 148 -11.95 -1.46 18.46
CA ALA A 148 -13.16 -1.39 17.63
C ALA A 148 -13.03 -2.23 16.35
N LEU A 149 -11.84 -2.28 15.75
CA LEU A 149 -11.56 -3.14 14.60
C LEU A 149 -11.63 -4.63 14.96
N ASP A 150 -11.06 -5.03 16.10
CA ASP A 150 -11.13 -6.39 16.62
C ASP A 150 -12.60 -6.80 16.84
N ASP A 151 -13.40 -5.94 17.48
CA ASP A 151 -14.83 -6.17 17.72
C ASP A 151 -15.62 -6.28 16.39
N ALA A 152 -15.32 -5.41 15.42
CA ALA A 152 -15.96 -5.46 14.10
C ALA A 152 -15.62 -6.75 13.34
N ILE A 153 -14.37 -7.20 13.40
CA ILE A 153 -13.92 -8.49 12.82
C ILE A 153 -14.67 -9.65 13.48
N ALA A 154 -14.74 -9.66 14.81
CA ALA A 154 -15.43 -10.72 15.56
C ALA A 154 -16.93 -10.75 15.25
N ALA A 155 -17.58 -9.59 15.16
CA ALA A 155 -19.01 -9.47 14.87
C ALA A 155 -19.36 -9.82 13.41
N ALA A 156 -18.43 -9.66 12.47
CA ALA A 156 -18.68 -9.90 11.05
C ALA A 156 -18.96 -11.38 10.71
N GLY A 157 -18.49 -12.32 11.56
CA GLY A 157 -18.59 -13.76 11.34
C GLY A 157 -17.65 -14.23 10.23
N ARG A 158 -18.17 -15.03 9.28
CA ARG A 158 -17.36 -15.52 8.14
C ARG A 158 -16.98 -14.35 7.21
N LEU A 159 -15.67 -14.10 7.07
CA LEU A 159 -15.11 -13.00 6.28
C LEU A 159 -14.73 -13.35 4.84
N GLU A 160 -14.73 -14.63 4.47
CA GLU A 160 -14.46 -15.05 3.10
C GLU A 160 -15.53 -14.51 2.13
N GLY A 161 -15.07 -13.69 1.17
CA GLY A 161 -15.90 -12.96 0.21
C GLY A 161 -16.54 -11.69 0.77
N ALA A 162 -16.27 -11.32 2.02
CA ALA A 162 -16.83 -10.11 2.61
C ALA A 162 -16.14 -8.85 2.05
N SER A 163 -16.94 -7.82 1.77
CA SER A 163 -16.45 -6.52 1.33
C SER A 163 -15.94 -5.69 2.50
N MET A 164 -15.01 -4.76 2.25
CA MET A 164 -14.61 -3.79 3.26
C MET A 164 -15.77 -2.95 3.77
N ARG A 165 -16.72 -2.59 2.89
CA ARG A 165 -17.94 -1.87 3.29
C ARG A 165 -18.68 -2.58 4.42
N ARG A 166 -18.82 -3.91 4.34
CA ARG A 166 -19.49 -4.70 5.39
C ARG A 166 -18.72 -4.63 6.70
N LEU A 167 -17.40 -4.74 6.67
CA LEU A 167 -16.56 -4.69 7.87
C LEU A 167 -16.63 -3.31 8.52
N VAL A 168 -16.45 -2.23 7.75
CA VAL A 168 -16.42 -0.87 8.29
C VAL A 168 -17.79 -0.33 8.67
N ALA A 169 -18.90 -0.93 8.21
CA ALA A 169 -20.25 -0.53 8.60
C ALA A 169 -20.52 -0.68 10.10
N ALA A 170 -19.72 -1.47 10.81
CA ALA A 170 -19.77 -1.60 12.27
C ALA A 170 -18.98 -0.51 13.01
N LEU A 171 -18.23 0.34 12.29
CA LEU A 171 -17.36 1.37 12.86
C LEU A 171 -17.96 2.77 12.66
N ARG A 172 -17.81 3.63 13.67
CA ARG A 172 -18.12 5.06 13.58
C ARG A 172 -16.91 5.83 13.06
N LEU A 173 -16.79 5.97 11.75
CA LEU A 173 -15.66 6.65 11.12
C LEU A 173 -15.99 8.11 10.80
N VAL A 174 -15.04 8.99 11.09
CA VAL A 174 -15.07 10.39 10.66
C VAL A 174 -14.56 10.49 9.23
N ASP A 175 -15.31 11.17 8.37
CA ASP A 175 -14.90 11.43 6.99
C ASP A 175 -13.88 12.56 6.92
N VAL A 176 -12.78 12.30 6.21
CA VAL A 176 -11.71 13.26 5.95
C VAL A 176 -11.63 13.48 4.45
N ALA A 177 -12.08 14.65 3.99
CA ALA A 177 -12.03 14.99 2.57
C ALA A 177 -10.60 15.31 2.14
N LEU A 178 -10.14 14.70 1.06
CA LEU A 178 -8.85 14.97 0.44
C LEU A 178 -8.96 15.20 -1.07
N PRO A 179 -8.01 15.97 -1.64
CA PRO A 179 -7.91 16.13 -3.09
C PRO A 179 -7.67 14.77 -3.76
N GLY A 180 -8.19 14.61 -4.99
CA GLY A 180 -8.22 13.32 -5.69
C GLY A 180 -6.86 12.63 -5.84
N ARG A 181 -5.74 13.36 -5.85
CA ARG A 181 -4.40 12.80 -5.96
C ARG A 181 -4.04 11.84 -4.82
N ALA A 182 -4.38 12.18 -3.57
CA ALA A 182 -4.06 11.35 -2.40
C ALA A 182 -4.89 10.05 -2.35
N THR A 183 -5.93 9.96 -3.17
CA THR A 183 -6.85 8.81 -3.28
C THR A 183 -6.71 8.04 -4.59
N MET A 184 -5.78 8.41 -5.47
CA MET A 184 -5.55 7.67 -6.71
C MET A 184 -5.00 6.27 -6.38
N ASP A 185 -5.57 5.26 -7.00
CA ASP A 185 -5.10 3.88 -7.02
C ASP A 185 -4.72 3.45 -8.44
N VAL A 186 -3.98 2.35 -8.56
CA VAL A 186 -3.57 1.79 -9.86
C VAL A 186 -4.24 0.43 -10.09
N ASP A 187 -5.38 0.47 -10.78
CA ASP A 187 -6.14 -0.71 -11.19
C ASP A 187 -5.81 -1.18 -12.62
N THR A 188 -5.42 -0.24 -13.47
CA THR A 188 -5.23 -0.43 -14.91
C THR A 188 -4.00 0.31 -15.43
N TRP A 189 -3.59 -0.01 -16.67
CA TRP A 189 -2.54 0.74 -17.37
C TRP A 189 -2.91 2.19 -17.68
N ALA A 190 -4.19 2.54 -17.70
CA ALA A 190 -4.61 3.94 -17.85
C ALA A 190 -4.29 4.70 -16.55
N ASP A 191 -4.61 4.12 -15.40
CA ASP A 191 -4.31 4.69 -14.08
C ASP A 191 -2.79 4.80 -13.88
N ALA A 192 -2.05 3.75 -14.25
CA ALA A 192 -0.59 3.75 -14.19
C ALA A 192 0.00 4.95 -14.96
N ARG A 193 -0.44 5.19 -16.19
CA ARG A 193 0.02 6.36 -16.97
C ARG A 193 -0.39 7.68 -16.32
N ALA A 194 -1.59 7.77 -15.75
CA ALA A 194 -2.07 8.99 -15.10
C ALA A 194 -1.23 9.39 -13.88
N VAL A 195 -0.63 8.42 -13.19
CA VAL A 195 0.24 8.66 -12.03
C VAL A 195 1.73 8.60 -12.36
N GLY A 196 2.09 8.41 -13.64
CA GLY A 196 3.48 8.26 -14.08
C GLY A 196 4.12 6.92 -13.68
N ALA A 197 3.32 5.90 -13.39
CA ALA A 197 3.80 4.56 -13.07
C ALA A 197 4.18 3.78 -14.34
N THR A 198 5.30 3.06 -14.27
CA THR A 198 5.81 2.17 -15.30
C THR A 198 5.98 0.75 -14.74
N ALA A 199 5.99 -0.26 -15.61
CA ALA A 199 6.63 -1.51 -15.24
C ALA A 199 8.14 -1.32 -15.37
N GLY A 200 8.88 -1.54 -14.28
CA GLY A 200 10.34 -1.55 -14.35
C GLY A 200 10.84 -2.83 -15.00
N GLU A 201 11.81 -2.72 -15.92
CA GLU A 201 12.79 -3.79 -16.12
C GLU A 201 13.76 -3.75 -14.94
N ALA A 202 14.17 -4.90 -14.42
CA ALA A 202 15.30 -4.97 -13.50
C ALA A 202 16.53 -4.38 -14.20
N ASP A 203 17.19 -3.40 -13.58
CA ASP A 203 18.36 -2.72 -14.11
C ASP A 203 19.41 -3.72 -14.65
N GLY A 204 19.43 -3.89 -15.97
CA GLY A 204 20.54 -4.48 -16.71
C GLY A 204 21.51 -3.38 -17.08
N THR A 205 22.42 -3.06 -16.15
CA THR A 205 23.65 -2.27 -16.30
C THR A 205 24.01 -1.89 -17.75
N GLY A 206 23.89 -0.60 -18.06
CA GLY A 206 24.63 -0.02 -19.17
C GLY A 206 26.13 0.01 -18.84
N ASP A 207 26.94 -0.66 -19.65
CA ASP A 207 28.34 -0.29 -19.85
C ASP A 207 28.42 0.57 -21.11
N GLY A 208 28.81 1.83 -20.90
CA GLY A 208 28.98 2.81 -21.95
C GLY A 208 30.26 2.58 -22.76
N SER A 209 30.17 2.83 -24.06
CA SER A 209 31.17 3.58 -24.82
C SER A 209 32.65 3.28 -24.52
N ARG A 210 33.31 2.51 -25.39
CA ARG A 210 34.69 2.82 -25.78
C ARG A 210 34.75 3.32 -27.21
N SER A 211 35.37 4.48 -27.30
CA SER A 211 35.64 5.30 -28.47
C SER A 211 36.26 4.54 -29.64
N ALA A 212 35.81 4.93 -30.83
CA ALA A 212 36.58 4.81 -32.05
C ALA A 212 37.97 5.45 -31.86
N THR A 213 39.02 4.69 -32.17
CA THR A 213 40.33 5.22 -32.53
C THR A 213 40.67 4.61 -33.88
N GLY A 214 40.81 5.48 -34.87
CA GLY A 214 41.03 5.11 -36.26
C GLY A 214 42.33 4.34 -36.46
N ALA A 215 42.28 3.35 -37.35
CA ALA A 215 43.43 2.77 -38.02
C ALA A 215 43.22 2.88 -39.54
N ALA A 216 44.28 3.27 -40.21
CA ALA A 216 44.38 3.82 -41.56
C ALA A 216 43.93 2.88 -42.71
N PRO A 217 43.61 3.44 -43.90
CA PRO A 217 43.33 2.67 -45.11
C PRO A 217 44.62 2.02 -45.67
N GLY A 218 44.52 0.73 -46.04
CA GLY A 218 45.59 0.01 -46.74
C GLY A 218 45.70 0.44 -48.21
N PRO A 219 46.90 0.36 -48.82
CA PRO A 219 47.11 0.79 -50.19
C PRO A 219 46.63 -0.24 -51.22
N THR A 220 45.96 0.31 -52.24
CA THR A 220 45.91 -0.05 -53.67
C THR A 220 46.51 -1.37 -54.15
N THR A 221 45.71 -2.11 -54.93
CA THR A 221 46.21 -2.74 -56.17
C THR A 221 45.12 -2.71 -57.23
N GLU A 222 45.26 -1.77 -58.17
CA GLU A 222 44.69 -1.82 -59.51
C GLU A 222 45.71 -2.55 -60.41
N GLY A 223 45.24 -3.45 -61.27
CA GLY A 223 46.09 -4.17 -62.21
C GLY A 223 45.31 -5.14 -63.10
N ALA A 224 44.95 -4.66 -64.28
CA ALA A 224 44.08 -5.25 -65.30
C ALA A 224 44.59 -6.53 -66.01
N SER A 225 43.62 -7.30 -66.51
CA SER A 225 43.53 -8.05 -67.79
C SER A 225 44.73 -8.86 -68.32
N THR A 226 44.50 -10.16 -68.54
CA THR A 226 44.23 -10.77 -69.87
C THR A 226 43.62 -12.15 -69.65
#